data_AF-A0A975PK27-F1
#
_entry.id   AF-A0A975PK27-F1
#
_cell.length_a   1.000
_cell.length_b   1.000
_cell.length_c   1.000
_cell.angle_alpha   90.00
_cell.angle_beta   90.00
_cell.angle_gamma   90.00
#
_symmetry.space_group_name_H-M   'P 1'
#
loop_
_entity.id
_entity.type
_entity.pdbx_description
1 polymer ?
#
loop_
_entity_poly.entity_id
_entity_poly.type
_entity_poly.pdbx_seq_one_letter_code
_entity_poly.pdbx_strand_id
1 'polypeptide(L)'
;MDIKTLEYMQVRVNDGNRILNEIDRWKKRIKLVKTTRGVYTDGFKLDFLEEENYNFTTYAGAHLINNFIDLANAEIKRLESEFAEI
;
A
#
# COMPACT_ATOMS: atom_id res chain seq x y z
N MET A 1 11.79 -12.78 35.45
CA MET A 1 12.22 -12.00 34.27
C MET A 1 13.07 -10.87 34.78
N ASP A 2 14.26 -10.66 34.23
CA ASP A 2 15.16 -9.58 34.62
C ASP A 2 14.85 -8.27 33.87
N ILE A 3 15.48 -7.18 34.30
CA ILE A 3 15.26 -5.84 33.74
C ILE A 3 15.71 -5.75 32.27
N LYS A 4 16.82 -6.38 31.88
CA LYS A 4 17.32 -6.33 30.49
C LYS A 4 16.40 -7.08 29.53
N THR A 5 15.81 -8.18 29.98
CA THR A 5 14.76 -8.87 29.23
C THR A 5 13.52 -7.98 29.01
N LEU A 6 13.12 -7.20 30.01
CA LEU A 6 12.01 -6.23 29.87
C LEU A 6 12.37 -5.07 28.92
N GLU A 7 13.58 -4.51 29.03
CA GLU A 7 14.09 -3.47 28.13
C GLU A 7 14.13 -3.95 26.68
N TYR A 8 14.64 -5.17 26.44
CA TYR A 8 14.69 -5.79 25.12
C TYR A 8 13.29 -6.04 24.53
N MET A 9 12.33 -6.50 25.33
CA MET A 9 10.93 -6.63 24.92
C MET A 9 10.31 -5.27 24.58
N GLN A 10 10.59 -4.22 25.34
CA GLN A 10 10.09 -2.87 25.07
C GLN A 10 10.65 -2.29 23.76
N VAL A 11 11.91 -2.57 23.41
CA VAL A 11 12.49 -2.20 22.12
C VAL A 11 11.75 -2.88 20.97
N ARG A 12 11.59 -4.22 21.00
CA ARG A 12 10.84 -4.97 19.96
C ARG A 12 9.40 -4.48 19.80
N VAL A 13 8.72 -4.18 20.92
CA VAL A 13 7.37 -3.57 20.90
C VAL A 13 7.37 -2.20 20.24
N ASN A 14 8.38 -1.36 20.48
CA ASN A 14 8.47 -0.04 19.85
C ASN A 14 8.73 -0.14 18.34
N ASP A 15 9.64 -1.01 17.91
CA ASP A 15 9.96 -1.22 16.49
C ASP A 15 8.80 -1.87 15.72
N GLY A 16 8.15 -2.88 16.31
CA GLY A 16 6.92 -3.46 15.74
C GLY A 16 5.81 -2.42 15.58
N ASN A 17 5.61 -1.54 16.57
CA ASN A 17 4.67 -0.43 16.47
C ASN A 17 5.07 0.59 15.39
N ARG A 18 6.36 0.89 15.19
CA ARG A 18 6.83 1.75 14.08
C ARG A 18 6.40 1.18 12.73
N ILE A 19 6.66 -0.11 12.50
CA ILE A 19 6.36 -0.80 11.24
C ILE A 19 4.85 -0.88 10.98
N LEU A 20 4.04 -1.24 11.98
CA LEU A 20 2.58 -1.25 11.85
C LEU A 20 2.02 0.14 11.47
N ASN A 21 2.58 1.22 12.03
CA ASN A 21 2.24 2.59 11.66
C ASN A 21 2.74 3.00 10.25
N GLU A 22 3.71 2.30 9.66
CA GLU A 22 4.13 2.51 8.26
C GLU A 22 3.20 1.75 7.30
N ILE A 23 2.85 0.51 7.63
CA ILE A 23 1.87 -0.31 6.91
C ILE A 23 0.49 0.38 6.83
N ASP A 24 -0.01 0.91 7.96
CA ASP A 24 -1.28 1.67 7.99
C ASP A 24 -1.21 2.96 7.14
N ARG A 25 -0.09 3.71 7.20
CA ARG A 25 0.12 4.89 6.35
C ARG A 25 0.08 4.54 4.86
N TRP A 26 0.67 3.41 4.45
CA TRP A 26 0.57 2.94 3.06
C TRP A 26 -0.84 2.48 2.69
N LYS A 27 -1.51 1.68 3.53
CA LYS A 27 -2.90 1.22 3.28
C LYS A 27 -3.88 2.40 3.18
N LYS A 28 -3.69 3.48 3.97
CA LYS A 28 -4.43 4.75 3.85
C LYS A 28 -4.14 5.50 2.55
N ARG A 29 -2.88 5.56 2.09
CA ARG A 29 -2.51 6.17 0.79
C ARG A 29 -3.11 5.43 -0.40
N ILE A 30 -3.05 4.10 -0.40
CA ILE A 30 -3.70 3.25 -1.43
C ILE A 30 -5.20 3.54 -1.46
N LYS A 31 -5.87 3.53 -0.29
CA LYS A 31 -7.30 3.84 -0.18
C LYS A 31 -7.64 5.21 -0.75
N LEU A 32 -6.87 6.26 -0.40
CA LEU A 32 -7.07 7.61 -0.93
C LEU A 32 -7.04 7.61 -2.47
N VAL A 33 -5.98 7.04 -3.07
CA VAL A 33 -5.84 6.97 -4.53
C VAL A 33 -7.00 6.19 -5.19
N LYS A 34 -7.39 5.03 -4.63
CA LYS A 34 -8.56 4.26 -5.10
C LYS A 34 -9.89 5.03 -4.96
N THR A 35 -10.00 6.00 -4.04
CA THR A 35 -11.21 6.85 -3.89
C THR A 35 -11.20 8.13 -4.72
N THR A 36 -10.03 8.73 -5.00
CA THR A 36 -9.93 10.01 -5.73
C THR A 36 -10.13 9.85 -7.24
N ARG A 37 -9.92 8.65 -7.80
CA ARG A 37 -10.37 8.30 -9.15
C ARG A 37 -11.08 6.95 -9.11
N GLY A 38 -12.34 6.92 -9.55
CA GLY A 38 -13.20 5.73 -9.55
C GLY A 38 -12.83 4.64 -10.57
N VAL A 39 -11.53 4.46 -10.84
CA VAL A 39 -10.99 3.45 -11.75
C VAL A 39 -10.10 2.54 -10.92
N TYR A 40 -10.72 1.54 -10.29
CA TYR A 40 -10.00 0.39 -9.74
C TYR A 40 -10.83 -0.89 -9.86
N THR A 41 -10.46 -1.74 -10.80
CA THR A 41 -11.00 -3.09 -10.98
C THR A 41 -9.85 -4.08 -10.80
N ASP A 42 -9.86 -4.81 -9.69
CA ASP A 42 -8.94 -5.91 -9.45
C ASP A 42 -9.34 -7.07 -10.38
N GLY A 43 -8.66 -7.19 -11.53
CA GLY A 43 -9.01 -8.11 -12.62
C GLY A 43 -9.66 -7.41 -13.82
N PHE A 44 -9.11 -7.68 -15.01
CA PHE A 44 -9.48 -7.09 -16.31
C PHE A 44 -10.99 -6.88 -16.53
N LYS A 45 -11.42 -5.61 -16.55
CA LYS A 45 -12.05 -5.05 -17.75
C LYS A 45 -12.03 -3.51 -17.77
N LEU A 46 -11.45 -2.96 -18.83
CA LEU A 46 -11.80 -1.64 -19.33
C LEU A 46 -13.02 -1.84 -20.23
N ASP A 47 -14.23 -1.82 -19.67
CA ASP A 47 -15.45 -1.62 -20.47
C ASP A 47 -15.58 -0.14 -20.85
N PHE A 48 -14.57 0.33 -21.59
CA PHE A 48 -14.55 1.60 -22.33
C PHE A 48 -15.08 1.36 -23.75
N LEU A 49 -16.31 0.84 -23.78
CA LEU A 49 -17.23 0.77 -24.91
C LEU A 49 -18.56 1.18 -24.27
N GLU A 50 -19.01 2.43 -24.36
CA GLU A 50 -19.21 3.17 -25.60
C GLU A 50 -17.98 3.84 -26.21
N GLU A 51 -17.91 3.77 -27.54
CA GLU A 51 -16.85 4.29 -28.39
C GLU A 51 -17.06 5.79 -28.65
N GLU A 52 -16.00 6.62 -28.52
CA GLU A 52 -15.70 7.75 -29.42
C GLU A 52 -14.47 8.55 -28.95
N ASN A 53 -14.18 8.64 -27.64
CA ASN A 53 -13.14 9.52 -27.10
C ASN A 53 -12.02 8.80 -26.34
N TYR A 54 -11.09 8.21 -27.09
CA TYR A 54 -9.85 7.58 -26.60
C TYR A 54 -8.84 8.61 -26.06
N ASN A 55 -9.15 9.24 -24.92
CA ASN A 55 -8.28 10.25 -24.32
C ASN A 55 -7.05 9.60 -23.66
N PHE A 56 -5.89 9.69 -24.34
CA PHE A 56 -4.58 9.19 -23.89
C PHE A 56 -4.25 9.55 -22.43
N THR A 57 -4.66 10.75 -21.99
CA THR A 57 -4.48 11.26 -20.62
C THR A 57 -5.10 10.35 -19.56
N THR A 58 -6.26 9.73 -19.87
CA THR A 58 -6.95 8.79 -18.97
C THR A 58 -6.17 7.49 -18.82
N TYR A 59 -5.67 6.92 -19.92
CA TYR A 59 -4.89 5.68 -19.92
C TYR A 59 -3.56 5.84 -19.16
N ALA A 60 -2.82 6.92 -19.45
CA ALA A 60 -1.61 7.26 -18.71
C ALA A 60 -1.90 7.52 -17.21
N GLY A 61 -3.02 8.19 -16.91
CA GLY A 61 -3.49 8.45 -15.55
C GLY A 61 -3.87 7.21 -14.75
N ALA A 62 -4.31 6.13 -15.41
CA ALA A 62 -4.58 4.83 -14.81
C ALA A 62 -3.29 4.02 -14.58
N HIS A 63 -2.39 3.98 -15.57
CA HIS A 63 -1.08 3.31 -15.45
C HIS A 63 -0.25 3.84 -14.27
N LEU A 64 -0.16 5.16 -14.11
CA LEU A 64 0.54 5.79 -12.99
C LEU A 64 -0.07 5.43 -11.62
N ILE A 65 -1.39 5.24 -11.56
CA ILE A 65 -2.10 4.86 -10.33
C ILE A 65 -1.86 3.39 -9.97
N ASN A 66 -1.89 2.49 -10.96
CA ASN A 66 -1.60 1.07 -10.74
C ASN A 66 -0.15 0.87 -10.31
N ASN A 67 0.82 1.47 -11.03
CA ASN A 67 2.24 1.44 -10.65
C ASN A 67 2.48 1.97 -9.23
N PHE A 68 1.78 3.05 -8.81
CA PHE A 68 1.88 3.55 -7.43
C PHE A 68 1.37 2.53 -6.40
N ILE A 69 0.27 1.83 -6.69
CA ILE A 69 -0.33 0.85 -5.77
C ILE A 69 0.47 -0.46 -5.75
N ASP A 70 1.04 -0.89 -6.87
CA ASP A 70 1.95 -2.05 -6.92
C ASP A 70 3.23 -1.80 -6.11
N LEU A 71 3.83 -0.61 -6.24
CA LEU A 71 4.97 -0.19 -5.41
C LEU A 71 4.59 -0.10 -3.92
N ALA A 72 3.43 0.45 -3.58
CA ALA A 72 2.95 0.53 -2.20
C ALA A 72 2.64 -0.87 -1.62
N ASN A 73 2.12 -1.80 -2.42
CA ASN A 73 1.90 -3.19 -2.04
C ASN A 73 3.23 -3.96 -1.84
N ALA A 74 4.25 -3.69 -2.66
CA ALA A 74 5.58 -4.25 -2.48
C ALA A 74 6.24 -3.76 -1.18
N GLU A 75 6.13 -2.46 -0.87
CA GLU A 75 6.65 -1.89 0.37
C GLU A 75 5.87 -2.37 1.60
N ILE A 76 4.54 -2.54 1.51
CA ILE A 76 3.74 -3.21 2.56
C ILE A 76 4.26 -4.63 2.81
N LYS A 77 4.52 -5.44 1.77
CA LYS A 77 5.06 -6.80 1.93
C LYS A 77 6.46 -6.81 2.54
N ARG A 78 7.30 -5.83 2.20
CA ARG A 78 8.64 -5.65 2.80
C ARG A 78 8.52 -5.35 4.30
N LEU A 79 7.62 -4.45 4.68
CA LEU A 79 7.33 -4.10 6.08
C LEU A 79 6.66 -5.25 6.85
N GLU A 80 5.74 -6.00 6.22
CA GLU A 80 5.12 -7.19 6.83
C GLU A 80 6.12 -8.34 7.03
N SER A 81 7.21 -8.36 6.25
CA SER A 81 8.35 -9.26 6.44
C SER A 81 9.29 -8.75 7.55
N GLU A 82 9.64 -7.45 7.55
CA GLU A 82 10.42 -6.78 8.61
C GLU A 82 9.78 -6.97 9.99
N PHE A 83 8.45 -6.93 10.08
CA PHE A 83 7.68 -7.16 11.31
C PHE A 83 7.79 -8.59 11.86
N ALA A 84 8.15 -9.58 11.04
CA ALA A 84 8.18 -10.99 11.43
C ALA A 84 9.51 -11.44 12.06
N GLU A 85 10.46 -10.52 12.31
CA GLU A 85 11.86 -10.84 12.63
C GLU A 85 12.46 -10.33 13.97
N ILE A 86 11.87 -9.56 14.90
CA ILE A 86 10.51 -9.01 15.14
C ILE A 86 9.81 -9.73 16.32
#